data_AF-A0A7W1BYK8-F1
#
_entry.id   AF-A0A7W1BYK8-F1
#
_cell.length_a   1.000
_cell.length_b   1.000
_cell.length_c   1.000
_cell.angle_alpha   90.00
_cell.angle_beta   90.00
_cell.angle_gamma   90.00
#
_symmetry.space_group_name_H-M   'P 1'
#
loop_
_entity.id
_entity.type
_entity.pdbx_description
1 polymer ?
#
loop_
_entity_poly.entity_id
_entity_poly.type
_entity_poly.pdbx_seq_one_letter_code
_entity_poly.pdbx_strand_id
1 'polypeptide(L)'
;MLGRGSWPAAWMALNQRLFNGVPNIRYYLEKRMLKEAAPLIEQAYVKNPDGSWERVERGLLLALQGKHREAQAEVPRIIEKIPRNKTSHHYTYDLARIYALDGKSEEALKWLRKTVNEGFPCYPLFGRDSFLDPIRRDPAFTQFMAEMKTRWEGYRREFG
;
A
#
# COMPACT_ATOMS: atom_id res chain seq x y z
N MET A 1 -11.08 33.82 10.27
CA MET A 1 -11.39 32.58 11.02
C MET A 1 -12.78 32.11 10.61
N LEU A 2 -12.88 31.09 9.76
CA LEU A 2 -14.14 30.39 9.46
C LEU A 2 -13.84 28.89 9.35
N GLY A 3 -14.76 28.10 9.87
CA GLY A 3 -14.53 26.81 10.50
C GLY A 3 -14.13 25.67 9.56
N ARG A 4 -13.33 24.76 10.12
CA ARG A 4 -13.14 23.39 9.61
C ARG A 4 -14.48 22.66 9.70
N GLY A 5 -15.29 22.77 8.66
CA GLY A 5 -16.54 22.05 8.50
C GLY A 5 -16.27 20.56 8.30
N SER A 6 -16.72 19.74 9.24
CA SER A 6 -16.91 18.32 9.07
C SER A 6 -17.68 18.05 7.78
N TRP A 7 -17.10 17.31 6.83
CA TRP A 7 -17.83 16.83 5.67
C TRP A 7 -18.75 15.69 6.12
N PRO A 8 -20.08 15.87 6.18
CA PRO A 8 -20.99 14.86 6.69
C PRO A 8 -21.32 13.87 5.57
N ALA A 9 -21.87 12.71 5.92
CA ALA A 9 -22.30 11.61 5.04
C ALA A 9 -22.97 12.00 3.70
N ALA A 10 -23.56 13.20 3.62
CA ALA A 10 -24.07 13.80 2.39
C ALA A 10 -23.02 13.92 1.27
N TRP A 11 -21.74 14.22 1.56
CA TRP A 11 -20.70 14.25 0.53
C TRP A 11 -20.39 12.84 0.01
N MET A 12 -20.33 11.84 0.88
CA MET A 12 -20.09 10.44 0.47
C MET A 12 -21.26 9.90 -0.35
N ALA A 13 -22.51 10.17 0.06
CA ALA A 13 -23.70 9.79 -0.67
C ALA A 13 -23.81 10.51 -2.03
N LEU A 14 -23.44 11.79 -2.09
CA LEU A 14 -23.40 12.58 -3.33
C LEU A 14 -22.30 12.06 -4.26
N ASN A 15 -21.12 11.71 -3.74
CA ASN A 15 -20.02 11.16 -4.51
C ASN A 15 -20.38 9.76 -5.07
N GLN A 16 -21.02 8.92 -4.25
CA GLN A 16 -21.54 7.61 -4.67
C GLN A 16 -22.62 7.72 -5.75
N ARG A 17 -23.49 8.74 -5.65
CA ARG A 17 -24.59 9.01 -6.60
C ARG A 17 -24.13 9.67 -7.89
N LEU A 18 -23.12 10.53 -7.85
CA LEU A 18 -22.63 11.26 -9.04
C LEU A 18 -21.61 10.47 -9.86
N PHE A 19 -20.82 9.60 -9.23
CA PHE A 19 -19.71 8.93 -9.90
C PHE A 19 -19.89 7.43 -10.09
N ASN A 20 -21.01 6.81 -9.67
CA ASN A 20 -21.20 5.36 -9.66
C ASN A 20 -20.01 4.59 -9.04
N GLY A 21 -19.20 5.26 -8.22
CA GLY A 21 -17.99 4.71 -7.64
C GLY A 21 -18.36 4.02 -6.35
N VAL A 22 -18.33 2.70 -6.35
CA VAL A 22 -18.31 1.90 -5.10
C VAL A 22 -17.26 2.52 -4.16
N PRO A 23 -17.57 2.73 -2.86
CA PRO A 23 -16.56 3.16 -1.90
C PRO A 23 -15.30 2.32 -2.04
N ASN A 24 -14.20 2.93 -2.47
CA ASN A 24 -13.01 2.22 -2.87
C ASN A 24 -12.00 2.27 -1.71
N ILE A 25 -11.89 1.15 -0.98
CA ILE A 25 -10.96 0.99 0.15
C ILE A 25 -9.55 1.41 -0.26
N ARG A 26 -9.09 0.94 -1.42
CA ARG A 26 -7.75 1.26 -1.92
C ARG A 26 -7.58 2.76 -2.11
N TYR A 27 -8.54 3.43 -2.74
CA TYR A 27 -8.48 4.90 -2.91
C TYR A 27 -8.34 5.63 -1.57
N TYR A 28 -9.14 5.26 -0.56
CA TYR A 28 -9.08 5.91 0.75
C TYR A 28 -7.76 5.65 1.48
N LEU A 29 -7.21 4.42 1.41
CA LEU A 29 -5.88 4.11 1.94
C LEU A 29 -4.80 4.95 1.25
N GLU A 30 -4.80 5.01 -0.09
CA GLU A 30 -3.82 5.80 -0.86
C GLU A 30 -3.89 7.30 -0.55
N LYS A 31 -5.08 7.82 -0.23
CA LYS A 31 -5.29 9.22 0.18
C LYS A 31 -5.16 9.45 1.68
N ARG A 32 -4.82 8.42 2.47
CA ARG A 32 -4.73 8.46 3.94
C ARG A 32 -6.03 8.94 4.61
N MET A 33 -7.16 8.70 3.97
CA MET A 33 -8.51 9.00 4.46
C MET A 33 -8.96 7.89 5.42
N LEU A 34 -8.30 7.80 6.57
CA LEU A 34 -8.44 6.64 7.48
C LEU A 34 -9.84 6.54 8.11
N LYS A 35 -10.54 7.67 8.27
CA LYS A 35 -11.90 7.70 8.83
C LYS A 35 -12.90 7.03 7.88
N GLU A 36 -12.68 7.19 6.59
CA GLU A 36 -13.48 6.62 5.51
C GLU A 36 -13.07 5.16 5.22
N ALA A 37 -11.76 4.87 5.25
CA ALA A 37 -11.24 3.52 4.98
C ALA A 37 -11.59 2.51 6.09
N ALA A 38 -11.44 2.89 7.36
CA ALA A 38 -11.56 1.96 8.49
C ALA A 38 -12.88 1.17 8.55
N PRO A 39 -14.08 1.79 8.48
CA PRO A 39 -15.33 1.03 8.58
C PRO A 39 -15.52 0.06 7.39
N LEU A 40 -15.04 0.43 6.19
CA LEU A 40 -15.14 -0.41 5.00
C LEU A 40 -14.22 -1.64 5.10
N ILE A 41 -12.99 -1.42 5.58
CA ILE A 41 -12.01 -2.50 5.80
C ILE A 41 -12.51 -3.45 6.89
N GLU A 42 -13.04 -2.93 7.99
CA GLU A 42 -13.56 -3.78 9.07
C GLU A 42 -14.75 -4.62 8.57
N GLN A 43 -15.67 -4.03 7.82
CA GLN A 43 -16.78 -4.77 7.22
C GLN A 43 -16.30 -5.86 6.26
N ALA A 44 -15.31 -5.55 5.40
CA ALA A 44 -14.73 -6.52 4.48
C ALA A 44 -14.03 -7.67 5.23
N TYR A 45 -13.25 -7.34 6.26
CA TYR A 45 -12.55 -8.31 7.08
C TYR A 45 -13.50 -9.22 7.87
N VAL A 46 -14.58 -8.69 8.44
CA VAL A 46 -15.60 -9.52 9.12
C VAL A 46 -16.30 -10.48 8.15
N LYS A 47 -16.55 -10.02 6.92
CA LYS A 47 -17.19 -10.85 5.88
C LYS A 47 -16.24 -11.96 5.37
N ASN A 48 -14.95 -11.68 5.30
CA ASN A 48 -13.94 -12.60 4.79
C ASN A 48 -12.64 -12.54 5.63
N PRO A 49 -12.64 -13.07 6.87
CA PRO A 49 -11.49 -12.97 7.76
C PRO A 49 -10.30 -13.81 7.28
N ASP A 50 -10.55 -14.74 6.36
CA ASP A 50 -9.56 -15.60 5.75
C ASP A 50 -9.00 -15.07 4.44
N GLY A 51 -9.53 -13.94 3.95
CA GLY A 51 -9.09 -13.30 2.72
C GLY A 51 -7.72 -12.63 2.87
N SER A 52 -6.77 -12.99 2.01
CA SER A 52 -5.43 -12.41 2.05
C SER A 52 -5.42 -10.94 1.66
N TRP A 53 -6.32 -10.51 0.77
CA TRP A 53 -6.44 -9.11 0.37
C TRP A 53 -7.04 -8.24 1.48
N GLU A 54 -8.10 -8.71 2.14
CA GLU A 54 -8.74 -8.03 3.27
C GLU A 54 -7.74 -7.86 4.44
N ARG A 55 -6.87 -8.86 4.65
CA ARG A 55 -5.77 -8.76 5.62
C ARG A 55 -4.69 -7.75 5.20
N VAL A 56 -4.38 -7.65 3.91
CA VAL A 56 -3.47 -6.61 3.39
C VAL A 56 -4.04 -5.21 3.68
N GLU A 57 -5.32 -4.98 3.37
CA GLU A 57 -5.97 -3.69 3.62
C GLU A 57 -6.01 -3.35 5.11
N ARG A 58 -6.31 -4.33 5.97
CA ARG A 58 -6.24 -4.19 7.43
C ARG A 58 -4.82 -3.90 7.91
N GLY A 59 -3.82 -4.62 7.42
CA GLY A 59 -2.41 -4.40 7.75
C GLY A 59 -1.94 -2.99 7.39
N LEU A 60 -2.28 -2.50 6.20
CA LEU A 60 -1.97 -1.13 5.77
C LEU A 60 -2.68 -0.08 6.63
N LEU A 61 -3.97 -0.28 6.96
CA LEU A 61 -4.70 0.61 7.86
C LEU A 61 -4.03 0.69 9.23
N LEU A 62 -3.72 -0.46 9.84
CA LEU A 62 -3.05 -0.53 11.13
C LEU A 62 -1.68 0.15 11.10
N ALA A 63 -0.89 -0.07 10.05
CA ALA A 63 0.40 0.57 9.88
C ALA A 63 0.28 2.10 9.75
N LEU A 64 -0.70 2.60 9.00
CA LEU A 64 -0.98 4.03 8.88
C LEU A 64 -1.47 4.67 10.19
N GLN A 65 -2.07 3.88 11.08
CA GLN A 65 -2.48 4.30 12.42
C GLN A 65 -1.33 4.26 13.45
N GLY A 66 -0.12 3.85 13.05
CA GLY A 66 1.01 3.67 13.97
C GLY A 66 0.95 2.35 14.76
N LYS A 67 -0.02 1.47 14.49
CA LYS A 67 -0.20 0.17 15.15
C LYS A 67 0.68 -0.89 14.49
N HIS A 68 1.99 -0.63 14.44
CA HIS A 68 2.93 -1.40 13.64
C HIS A 68 3.02 -2.88 14.05
N ARG A 69 2.92 -3.18 15.34
CA ARG A 69 2.88 -4.56 15.85
C ARG A 69 1.66 -5.33 15.35
N GLU A 70 0.48 -4.71 15.41
CA GLU A 70 -0.76 -5.32 14.93
C GLU A 70 -0.73 -5.49 13.41
N ALA A 71 -0.22 -4.49 12.67
CA ALA A 71 -0.04 -4.57 11.22
C ALA A 71 0.86 -5.75 10.81
N GLN A 72 1.97 -5.94 11.53
CA GLN A 72 2.91 -7.05 11.28
C GLN A 72 2.33 -8.41 11.64
N ALA A 73 1.37 -8.47 12.59
CA ALA A 73 0.70 -9.72 12.94
C ALA A 73 -0.18 -10.28 11.79
N GLU A 74 -0.60 -9.44 10.85
CA GLU A 74 -1.32 -9.87 9.64
C GLU A 74 -0.41 -10.56 8.61
N VAL A 75 0.88 -10.21 8.59
CA VAL A 75 1.84 -10.61 7.54
C VAL A 75 1.96 -12.13 7.35
N PRO A 76 2.10 -12.97 8.39
CA PRO A 76 2.22 -14.41 8.21
C PRO A 76 1.04 -15.03 7.45
N ARG A 77 -0.19 -14.59 7.76
CA ARG A 77 -1.42 -15.05 7.09
C ARG A 77 -1.55 -14.53 5.67
N ILE A 78 -1.10 -13.29 5.42
CA ILE A 78 -1.01 -12.77 4.06
C ILE A 78 -0.09 -13.66 3.23
N ILE A 79 1.13 -13.92 3.71
CA ILE A 79 2.16 -14.71 3.02
C ILE A 79 1.68 -16.13 2.68
N GLU A 80 1.04 -16.80 3.65
CA GLU A 80 0.48 -18.15 3.48
C GLU A 80 -0.48 -18.25 2.29
N LYS A 81 -1.21 -17.16 2.02
CA LYS A 81 -2.30 -17.10 1.04
C LYS A 81 -2.01 -16.17 -0.15
N ILE A 82 -0.74 -15.83 -0.40
CA ILE A 82 -0.37 -15.11 -1.62
C ILE A 82 -0.66 -16.01 -2.83
N PRO A 83 -1.49 -15.59 -3.80
CA PRO A 83 -1.71 -16.33 -5.02
C PRO A 83 -0.38 -16.55 -5.75
N ARG A 84 -0.16 -17.71 -6.37
CA ARG A 84 1.06 -17.99 -7.17
C ARG A 84 0.83 -17.68 -8.65
N ASN A 85 0.66 -16.41 -8.99
CA ASN A 85 0.30 -15.98 -10.34
C ASN A 85 0.86 -14.57 -10.65
N LYS A 86 0.42 -13.95 -11.75
CA LYS A 86 0.91 -12.64 -12.17
C LYS A 86 0.54 -11.50 -11.22
N THR A 87 -0.30 -11.69 -10.21
CA THR A 87 -0.71 -10.64 -9.26
C THR A 87 0.00 -10.75 -7.91
N SER A 88 0.85 -11.76 -7.68
CA SER A 88 1.62 -11.94 -6.44
C SER A 88 2.41 -10.70 -6.05
N HIS A 89 2.92 -9.96 -7.04
CA HIS A 89 3.74 -8.78 -6.81
C HIS A 89 2.96 -7.63 -6.14
N HIS A 90 1.63 -7.58 -6.24
CA HIS A 90 0.84 -6.60 -5.49
C HIS A 90 0.88 -6.86 -3.99
N TYR A 91 0.81 -8.14 -3.59
CA TYR A 91 0.93 -8.55 -2.20
C TYR A 91 2.33 -8.26 -1.67
N THR A 92 3.37 -8.64 -2.40
CA THR A 92 4.75 -8.39 -1.96
C THR A 92 5.06 -6.89 -1.90
N TYR A 93 4.46 -6.09 -2.78
CA TYR A 93 4.55 -4.64 -2.71
C TYR A 93 3.88 -4.07 -1.46
N ASP A 94 2.63 -4.46 -1.18
CA ASP A 94 1.92 -3.96 0.01
C ASP A 94 2.53 -4.46 1.32
N LEU A 95 3.15 -5.65 1.34
CA LEU A 95 3.98 -6.09 2.46
C LEU A 95 5.17 -5.14 2.69
N ALA A 96 5.85 -4.71 1.63
CA ALA A 96 6.91 -3.72 1.76
C ALA A 96 6.40 -2.41 2.35
N ARG A 97 5.21 -1.95 1.95
CA ARG A 97 4.59 -0.73 2.47
C ARG A 97 4.24 -0.84 3.96
N ILE A 98 3.75 -2.01 4.40
CA ILE A 98 3.48 -2.27 5.83
C ILE A 98 4.75 -2.11 6.67
N TYR A 99 5.86 -2.72 6.24
CA TYR A 99 7.15 -2.60 6.94
C TYR A 99 7.74 -1.19 6.84
N ALA A 100 7.63 -0.55 5.67
CA ALA A 100 8.16 0.79 5.46
C ALA A 100 7.48 1.83 6.38
N LEU A 101 6.18 1.70 6.64
CA LEU A 101 5.46 2.57 7.57
C LEU A 101 5.95 2.47 9.03
N ASP A 102 6.58 1.36 9.42
CA ASP A 102 7.26 1.17 10.73
C ASP A 102 8.74 1.59 10.69
N GLY A 103 9.24 2.13 9.56
CA GLY A 103 10.65 2.47 9.39
C GLY A 103 11.58 1.26 9.29
N LYS A 104 11.03 0.04 9.13
CA LYS A 104 11.80 -1.20 8.97
C LYS A 104 12.35 -1.34 7.56
N SER A 105 13.40 -0.57 7.27
CA SER A 105 14.04 -0.50 5.94
C SER A 105 14.47 -1.85 5.40
N GLU A 106 15.10 -2.69 6.22
CA GLU A 106 15.63 -3.99 5.79
C GLU A 106 14.51 -4.91 5.30
N GLU A 107 13.46 -5.09 6.10
CA GLU A 107 12.31 -5.91 5.73
C GLU A 107 11.53 -5.32 4.56
N ALA A 108 11.33 -4.00 4.52
CA ALA A 108 10.69 -3.34 3.40
C ALA A 108 11.45 -3.58 2.08
N LEU A 109 12.79 -3.48 2.12
CA LEU A 109 13.64 -3.73 0.95
C LEU A 109 13.63 -5.19 0.51
N LYS A 110 13.60 -6.14 1.44
CA LYS A 110 13.43 -7.57 1.11
C LYS A 110 12.17 -7.78 0.27
N TRP A 111 11.06 -7.17 0.65
CA TRP A 111 9.79 -7.29 -0.06
C TRP A 111 9.76 -6.49 -1.37
N LEU A 112 10.38 -5.31 -1.44
CA LEU A 112 10.54 -4.55 -2.69
C LEU A 112 11.37 -5.33 -3.72
N ARG A 113 12.48 -5.95 -3.29
CA ARG A 113 13.30 -6.77 -4.20
C ARG A 113 12.51 -7.98 -4.71
N LYS A 114 11.70 -8.63 -3.86
CA LYS A 114 10.79 -9.69 -4.30
C LYS A 114 9.76 -9.20 -5.31
N THR A 115 9.14 -8.05 -5.06
CA THR A 115 8.19 -7.37 -5.95
C THR A 115 8.79 -7.15 -7.35
N VAL A 116 10.01 -6.62 -7.40
CA VAL A 116 10.77 -6.36 -8.64
C VAL A 116 11.06 -7.66 -9.38
N ASN A 117 11.50 -8.70 -8.67
CA ASN A 117 11.85 -10.00 -9.25
C ASN A 117 10.62 -10.76 -9.76
N GLU A 118 9.44 -10.49 -9.20
CA GLU A 118 8.15 -11.04 -9.63
C GLU A 118 7.49 -10.25 -10.79
N GLY A 119 8.23 -9.33 -11.41
CA GLY A 119 7.79 -8.64 -12.63
C GLY A 119 7.16 -7.27 -12.41
N PHE A 120 7.36 -6.65 -11.24
CA PHE A 120 6.86 -5.29 -10.97
C PHE A 120 7.98 -4.26 -10.65
N PRO A 121 8.92 -3.99 -11.59
CA PRO A 121 10.01 -3.02 -11.41
C PRO A 121 9.54 -1.56 -11.64
N CYS A 122 8.54 -1.10 -10.90
CA CYS A 122 7.89 0.19 -11.16
C CYS A 122 8.62 1.38 -10.50
N TYR A 123 9.77 1.78 -11.05
CA TYR A 123 10.59 2.89 -10.51
C TYR A 123 9.79 4.18 -10.23
N PRO A 124 8.99 4.74 -11.16
CA PRO A 124 8.28 5.99 -10.90
C PRO A 124 7.24 5.88 -9.78
N LEU A 125 6.65 4.69 -9.59
CA LEU A 125 5.71 4.44 -8.50
C LEU A 125 6.44 4.43 -7.16
N PHE A 126 7.51 3.63 -7.04
CA PHE A 126 8.29 3.53 -5.80
C PHE A 126 8.85 4.90 -5.38
N GLY A 127 9.24 5.73 -6.35
CA GLY A 127 9.73 7.08 -6.10
C GLY A 127 8.67 8.04 -5.54
N ARG A 128 7.38 7.81 -5.79
CA ARG A 128 6.28 8.73 -5.39
C ARG A 128 5.39 8.18 -4.27
N ASP A 129 5.48 6.88 -3.97
CA ASP A 129 4.63 6.27 -2.95
C ASP A 129 4.98 6.80 -1.56
N SER A 130 4.02 7.49 -0.94
CA SER A 130 4.19 8.07 0.39
C SER A 130 4.33 7.02 1.50
N PHE A 131 3.95 5.76 1.25
CA PHE A 131 4.09 4.69 2.24
C PHE A 131 5.56 4.32 2.45
N LEU A 132 6.42 4.64 1.48
CA LEU A 132 7.86 4.44 1.55
C LEU A 132 8.61 5.63 2.15
N ASP A 133 7.91 6.73 2.49
CA ASP A 133 8.51 7.95 3.04
C ASP A 133 9.41 7.70 4.26
N PRO A 134 9.02 6.85 5.26
CA PRO A 134 9.84 6.68 6.46
C PRO A 134 11.21 6.04 6.19
N ILE A 135 11.36 5.28 5.10
CA ILE A 135 12.61 4.60 4.75
C ILE A 135 13.42 5.35 3.67
N ARG A 136 12.94 6.51 3.17
CA ARG A 136 13.57 7.22 2.04
C ARG A 136 15.02 7.63 2.26
N ARG A 137 15.40 7.92 3.51
CA ARG A 137 16.75 8.36 3.87
C ARG A 137 17.71 7.21 4.16
N ASP A 138 17.18 5.98 4.14
CA ASP A 138 18.01 4.81 4.34
C ASP A 138 19.00 4.65 3.16
N PRO A 139 20.30 4.45 3.43
CA PRO A 139 21.30 4.28 2.38
C PRO A 139 20.99 3.10 1.45
N ALA A 140 20.50 1.97 1.98
CA ALA A 140 20.17 0.80 1.19
C ALA A 140 18.92 1.06 0.32
N PHE A 141 17.95 1.85 0.80
CA PHE A 141 16.82 2.27 -0.02
C PHE A 141 17.23 3.22 -1.14
N THR A 142 18.12 4.17 -0.83
CA THR A 142 18.69 5.08 -1.83
C THR A 142 19.41 4.33 -2.93
N GLN A 143 20.23 3.34 -2.56
CA GLN A 143 20.91 2.46 -3.51
C GLN A 143 19.91 1.66 -4.35
N PHE A 144 18.91 1.04 -3.73
CA PHE A 144 17.85 0.31 -4.44
C PHE A 144 17.14 1.20 -5.48
N MET A 145 16.81 2.44 -5.13
CA MET A 145 16.16 3.37 -6.06
C MET A 145 17.07 3.79 -7.21
N ALA A 146 18.38 3.91 -6.98
CA ALA A 146 19.36 4.16 -8.04
C ALA A 146 19.45 2.97 -9.02
N GLU A 147 19.48 1.73 -8.51
CA GLU A 147 19.42 0.51 -9.33
C GLU A 147 18.15 0.49 -10.21
N MET A 148 16.99 0.79 -9.60
CA MET A 148 15.71 0.82 -10.32
C MET A 148 15.65 1.92 -11.37
N LYS A 149 16.23 3.10 -11.11
CA LYS A 149 16.33 4.20 -12.07
C LYS A 149 17.14 3.79 -13.28
N THR A 150 18.33 3.22 -13.09
CA THR A 150 19.20 2.75 -14.17
C THR A 150 18.49 1.76 -15.07
N ARG A 151 17.79 0.77 -14.47
CA ARG A 151 16.99 -0.21 -15.22
C ARG A 151 15.88 0.45 -16.03
N TRP A 152 15.12 1.36 -15.42
CA TRP A 152 14.01 2.06 -16.06
C TRP A 152 14.47 2.96 -17.22
N GLU A 153 15.57 3.69 -17.05
CA GLU A 153 16.18 4.50 -18.13
C GLU A 153 16.71 3.62 -19.26
N GLY A 154 17.28 2.45 -18.95
CA GLY A 154 17.67 1.45 -19.93
C GLY A 154 16.49 1.03 -20.82
N TYR A 155 15.39 0.59 -20.20
CA TYR A 155 14.18 0.22 -20.95
C TYR A 155 13.63 1.37 -21.79
N ARG A 156 13.64 2.60 -21.27
CA ARG A 156 13.19 3.77 -22.04
C ARG A 156 14.06 4.09 -23.24
N ARG A 157 15.37 3.80 -23.20
CA ARG A 157 16.26 3.98 -24.35
C ARG A 157 16.09 2.89 -25.40
N GLU A 158 15.80 1.67 -24.96
CA GLU A 158 15.72 0.51 -25.85
C GLU A 158 14.34 0.38 -26.54
N PHE A 159 13.26 0.78 -25.86
CA PHE A 159 11.88 0.55 -26.33
C PHE A 159 10.97 1.79 -26.27
N GLY A 160 11.49 2.95 -25.84
CA GLY A 160 10.72 4.20 -25.74
C GLY A 160 10.96 5.10 -26.95
#